data_AF-H2YAB0-F1
#
_entry.id   AF-H2YAB0-F1
#
_cell.length_a   1.000
_cell.length_b   1.000
_cell.length_c   1.000
_cell.angle_alpha   90.00
_cell.angle_beta   90.00
_cell.angle_gamma   90.00
#
_symmetry.space_group_name_H-M   'P 1'
#
loop_
_entity.id
_entity.type
_entity.pdbx_description
1 polymer ?
#
loop_
_entity_poly.entity_id
_entity_poly.type
_entity_poly.pdbx_seq_one_letter_code
_entity_poly.pdbx_strand_id
1 'polypeptide(L)'
;MQQNDWGEAINKFRKALKQESRVAALNVEIQLKICECFIKDNNPQEALVDCKKVLTLDERNIPALLLISEAHTQQAEYEQAVEDLQKAASIDDNYPGLNEKLKSAQKMLKQSQKRDYYKILGIPRNADKRSVIKAYRVLAREWHPDNFHTEEEKKIAEKKFIEIAAAKEVLSNPEMRKKFDAGVDPLDPEEQQNSQQHQGFNPLGGGGGFTFHFGGGGVP
;
A
#
# COMPACT_ATOMS: atom_id res chain seq x y z
N MET A 1 -30.96 2.07 21.60
CA MET A 1 -29.67 1.91 20.92
C MET A 1 -28.63 1.74 22.00
N GLN A 2 -28.15 0.51 22.25
CA GLN A 2 -27.03 0.32 23.18
C GLN A 2 -25.81 1.01 22.56
N GLN A 3 -25.28 2.03 23.24
CA GLN A 3 -23.94 2.53 22.92
C GLN A 3 -22.99 1.36 23.12
N ASN A 4 -22.21 1.02 22.08
CA ASN A 4 -21.14 0.06 22.21
C ASN A 4 -20.03 0.70 23.04
N ASP A 5 -20.07 0.51 24.37
CA ASP A 5 -19.02 0.95 25.28
C ASP A 5 -17.87 -0.08 25.25
N TRP A 6 -17.05 0.00 24.19
CA TRP A 6 -15.87 -0.86 24.02
C TRP A 6 -14.88 -0.66 25.18
N GLY A 7 -14.79 0.55 25.73
CA GLY A 7 -13.96 0.87 26.89
C GLY A 7 -14.38 0.09 28.13
N GLU A 8 -15.67 0.05 28.45
CA GLU A 8 -16.20 -0.75 29.56
C GLU A 8 -15.94 -2.26 29.35
N ALA A 9 -16.12 -2.75 28.12
CA ALA A 9 -15.83 -4.14 27.78
C ALA A 9 -14.34 -4.49 27.99
N ILE A 10 -13.43 -3.64 27.51
CA ILE A 10 -11.98 -3.80 27.71
C ILE A 10 -11.63 -3.83 29.19
N ASN A 11 -12.23 -2.94 29.99
CA ASN A 11 -12.01 -2.90 31.44
C ASN A 11 -12.46 -4.20 32.13
N LYS A 12 -13.60 -4.76 31.73
CA LYS A 12 -14.09 -6.05 32.25
C LYS A 12 -13.15 -7.19 31.87
N PHE A 13 -12.72 -7.27 30.61
CA PHE A 13 -11.78 -8.30 30.15
C PHE A 13 -10.42 -8.21 30.87
N ARG A 14 -9.87 -7.00 31.02
CA ARG A 14 -8.61 -6.80 31.76
C ARG A 14 -8.73 -7.19 33.23
N LYS A 15 -9.89 -6.97 33.86
CA LYS A 15 -10.14 -7.41 35.23
C LYS A 15 -10.20 -8.93 35.33
N ALA A 16 -10.86 -9.60 34.38
CA ALA A 16 -10.90 -11.06 34.31
C ALA A 16 -9.49 -11.65 34.13
N LEU A 17 -8.68 -11.08 33.24
CA LEU A 17 -7.29 -11.51 33.00
C LEU A 17 -6.42 -11.46 34.27
N LYS A 18 -6.65 -10.46 35.14
CA LYS A 18 -5.95 -10.36 36.44
C LYS A 18 -6.37 -11.46 37.42
N GLN A 19 -7.64 -11.85 37.41
CA GLN A 19 -8.20 -12.84 38.33
C GLN A 19 -7.84 -14.27 37.92
N GLU A 20 -7.78 -14.54 36.61
CA GLU A 20 -7.60 -15.88 36.05
C GLU A 20 -6.22 -16.11 35.42
N SER A 21 -5.21 -15.34 35.84
CA SER A 21 -3.86 -15.28 35.25
C SER A 21 -3.13 -16.63 35.09
N ARG A 22 -3.59 -17.69 35.76
CA ARG A 22 -3.00 -19.05 35.73
C ARG A 22 -3.51 -19.94 34.59
N VAL A 23 -4.54 -19.54 33.84
CA VAL A 23 -5.13 -20.34 32.77
C VAL A 23 -4.71 -19.80 31.40
N ALA A 24 -3.64 -20.35 30.83
CA ALA A 24 -3.06 -19.87 29.58
C ALA A 24 -4.04 -19.83 28.40
N ALA A 25 -4.92 -20.83 28.27
CA ALA A 25 -5.92 -20.89 27.19
C ALA A 25 -6.99 -19.79 27.32
N LEU A 26 -7.45 -19.51 28.53
CA LEU A 26 -8.40 -18.44 28.81
C LEU A 26 -7.76 -17.06 28.55
N ASN A 27 -6.46 -16.92 28.85
CA ASN A 27 -5.72 -15.70 28.54
C ASN A 27 -5.72 -15.39 27.04
N VAL A 28 -5.62 -16.40 26.16
CA VAL A 28 -5.69 -16.21 24.70
C VAL A 28 -7.05 -15.65 24.27
N GLU A 29 -8.15 -16.25 24.74
CA GLU A 29 -9.49 -15.84 24.34
C GLU A 29 -9.85 -14.43 24.83
N ILE A 30 -9.54 -14.12 26.10
CA ILE A 30 -9.76 -12.78 26.67
C ILE A 30 -8.94 -11.75 25.91
N GLN A 31 -7.69 -12.07 25.59
CA GLN A 31 -6.78 -11.17 24.90
C GLN A 31 -7.23 -10.90 23.45
N LEU A 32 -7.75 -11.92 22.76
CA LEU A 32 -8.40 -11.75 21.45
C LEU A 32 -9.60 -10.80 21.53
N LYS A 33 -10.44 -10.95 22.57
CA LYS A 33 -11.62 -10.08 22.76
C LYS A 33 -11.24 -8.63 23.04
N ILE A 34 -10.16 -8.40 23.79
CA ILE A 34 -9.61 -7.05 24.01
C ILE A 34 -9.14 -6.45 22.67
N CYS A 35 -8.38 -7.22 21.87
CA CYS A 35 -7.92 -6.76 20.56
C CYS A 35 -9.10 -6.43 19.63
N GLU A 36 -10.12 -7.28 19.58
CA GLU A 36 -11.35 -7.06 18.81
C GLU A 36 -12.06 -5.75 19.23
N CYS A 37 -12.12 -5.46 20.52
CA CYS A 37 -12.70 -4.21 21.02
C CYS A 37 -11.90 -2.99 20.54
N PHE A 38 -10.57 -3.03 20.58
CA PHE A 38 -9.73 -1.93 20.09
C PHE A 38 -9.86 -1.70 18.58
N ILE A 39 -9.96 -2.76 17.78
CA ILE A 39 -10.25 -2.65 16.33
C ILE A 39 -11.57 -1.92 16.10
N LYS A 40 -12.63 -2.30 16.85
CA LYS A 40 -13.97 -1.69 16.73
C LYS A 40 -14.04 -0.26 17.26
N ASP A 41 -13.16 0.09 18.18
CA ASP A 41 -12.99 1.43 18.73
C ASP A 41 -12.05 2.32 17.87
N ASN A 42 -11.58 1.80 16.73
CA ASN A 42 -10.64 2.48 15.82
C ASN A 42 -9.33 2.90 16.51
N ASN A 43 -8.84 2.04 17.41
CA ASN A 43 -7.58 2.18 18.16
C ASN A 43 -6.60 1.05 17.77
N PRO A 44 -6.06 1.08 16.53
CA PRO A 44 -5.31 -0.04 15.99
C PRO A 44 -3.96 -0.27 16.67
N GLN A 45 -3.35 0.75 17.29
CA GLN A 45 -2.07 0.60 17.99
C GLN A 45 -2.19 -0.29 19.22
N GLU A 46 -3.22 -0.05 20.03
CA GLU A 46 -3.56 -0.86 21.19
C GLU A 46 -3.99 -2.27 20.78
N ALA A 47 -4.76 -2.39 19.68
CA ALA A 47 -5.11 -3.68 19.11
C ALA A 47 -3.87 -4.51 18.77
N LEU A 48 -2.89 -3.93 18.08
CA LEU A 48 -1.64 -4.63 17.72
C LEU A 48 -0.87 -5.12 18.95
N VAL A 49 -0.77 -4.29 20.00
CA VAL A 49 -0.10 -4.69 21.25
C VAL A 49 -0.78 -5.92 21.84
N ASP A 50 -2.11 -5.90 21.91
CA ASP A 50 -2.85 -6.96 22.58
C ASP A 50 -2.95 -8.23 21.72
N CYS A 51 -3.13 -8.13 20.41
CA CYS A 51 -3.09 -9.26 19.49
C CYS A 51 -1.68 -9.91 19.38
N LYS A 52 -0.59 -9.13 19.45
CA LYS A 52 0.77 -9.70 19.45
C LYS A 52 1.01 -10.59 20.67
N LYS A 53 0.42 -10.29 21.84
CA LYS A 53 0.48 -11.19 23.00
C LYS A 53 -0.21 -12.52 22.72
N VAL A 54 -1.31 -12.54 21.96
CA VAL A 54 -1.93 -13.78 21.52
C VAL A 54 -0.95 -14.61 20.71
N LEU A 55 -0.27 -13.99 19.74
CA LEU A 55 0.72 -14.69 18.91
C LEU A 55 1.96 -15.15 19.69
N THR A 56 2.32 -14.52 20.81
CA THR A 56 3.38 -15.05 21.69
C THR A 56 2.97 -16.33 22.42
N LEU A 57 1.67 -16.56 22.61
CA LEU A 57 1.13 -17.76 23.26
C LEU A 57 0.76 -18.85 22.24
N ASP A 58 0.25 -18.43 21.08
CA ASP A 58 -0.16 -19.27 19.97
C ASP A 58 0.17 -18.58 18.64
N GLU A 59 1.33 -18.90 18.08
CA GLU A 59 1.83 -18.31 16.83
C GLU A 59 0.97 -18.63 15.61
N ARG A 60 0.13 -19.68 15.69
CA ARG A 60 -0.75 -20.15 14.62
C ARG A 60 -2.19 -19.67 14.80
N ASN A 61 -2.42 -18.70 15.68
CA ASN A 61 -3.74 -18.17 15.94
C ASN A 61 -4.27 -17.32 14.78
N ILE A 62 -5.08 -17.92 13.90
CA ILE A 62 -5.67 -17.24 12.74
C ILE A 62 -6.51 -16.01 13.15
N PRO A 63 -7.41 -16.07 14.16
CA PRO A 63 -8.16 -14.88 14.60
C PRO A 63 -7.27 -13.68 14.93
N ALA A 64 -6.15 -13.90 15.62
CA ALA A 64 -5.20 -12.83 15.93
C ALA A 64 -4.57 -12.23 14.66
N LEU A 65 -4.15 -13.07 13.71
CA LEU A 65 -3.60 -12.61 12.42
C LEU A 65 -4.61 -11.77 11.63
N LEU A 66 -5.89 -12.17 11.60
CA LEU A 66 -6.94 -11.40 10.96
C LEU A 66 -7.14 -10.02 11.61
N LEU A 67 -7.16 -9.96 12.96
CA LEU A 67 -7.30 -8.69 13.69
C LEU A 67 -6.07 -7.79 13.50
N ILE A 68 -4.86 -8.33 13.47
CA ILE A 68 -3.63 -7.59 13.17
C ILE A 68 -3.69 -7.02 11.75
N SER A 69 -4.08 -7.83 10.76
CA SER A 69 -4.23 -7.35 9.37
C SER A 69 -5.23 -6.20 9.25
N GLU A 70 -6.28 -6.22 10.08
CA GLU A 70 -7.28 -5.17 10.14
C GLU A 70 -6.73 -3.89 10.79
N ALA A 71 -5.92 -4.01 11.86
CA ALA A 71 -5.20 -2.88 12.44
C ALA A 71 -4.23 -2.25 11.43
N HIS A 72 -3.44 -3.04 10.71
CA HIS A 72 -2.55 -2.55 9.66
C HIS A 72 -3.34 -1.87 8.53
N THR A 73 -4.49 -2.43 8.14
CA THR A 73 -5.38 -1.79 7.15
C THR A 73 -5.91 -0.43 7.64
N GLN A 74 -6.32 -0.31 8.92
CA GLN A 74 -6.75 0.98 9.51
C GLN A 74 -5.62 2.02 9.53
N GLN A 75 -4.37 1.56 9.59
CA GLN A 75 -3.17 2.41 9.55
C GLN A 75 -2.65 2.67 8.11
N ALA A 76 -3.36 2.17 7.08
CA ALA A 76 -2.93 2.19 5.68
C ALA A 76 -1.59 1.47 5.41
N GLU A 77 -1.22 0.54 6.28
CA GLU A 77 -0.05 -0.35 6.18
C GLU A 77 -0.44 -1.62 5.40
N TYR A 78 -0.75 -1.45 4.10
CA TYR A 78 -1.36 -2.51 3.30
C TYR A 78 -0.42 -3.69 3.02
N GLU A 79 0.89 -3.45 2.90
CA GLU A 79 1.90 -4.50 2.74
C GLU A 79 1.87 -5.47 3.94
N GLN A 80 1.92 -4.93 5.16
CA GLN A 80 1.87 -5.73 6.40
C GLN A 80 0.54 -6.46 6.51
N ALA A 81 -0.58 -5.80 6.19
CA ALA A 81 -1.90 -6.43 6.20
C ALA A 81 -1.97 -7.66 5.26
N VAL A 82 -1.38 -7.56 4.06
CA VAL A 82 -1.30 -8.69 3.12
C VAL A 82 -0.41 -9.81 3.65
N GLU A 83 0.73 -9.48 4.25
CA GLU A 83 1.64 -10.47 4.86
C GLU A 83 0.95 -11.27 5.97
N ASP A 84 0.24 -10.60 6.88
CA ASP A 84 -0.51 -11.25 7.96
C ASP A 84 -1.58 -12.22 7.43
N LEU A 85 -2.31 -11.80 6.39
CA LEU A 85 -3.36 -12.62 5.76
C LEU A 85 -2.77 -13.80 4.97
N GLN A 86 -1.61 -13.63 4.34
CA GLN A 86 -0.88 -14.74 3.72
C GLN A 86 -0.37 -15.73 4.77
N LYS A 87 0.10 -15.23 5.92
CA LYS A 87 0.47 -16.09 7.04
C LYS A 87 -0.74 -16.89 7.55
N ALA A 88 -1.90 -16.26 7.69
CA ALA A 88 -3.15 -16.95 8.03
C ALA A 88 -3.51 -18.02 6.99
N ALA A 89 -3.40 -17.71 5.70
CA ALA A 89 -3.69 -18.65 4.61
C ALA A 89 -2.72 -19.85 4.57
N SER A 90 -1.46 -19.66 4.98
CA SER A 90 -0.51 -20.78 5.10
C SER A 90 -0.84 -21.73 6.27
N ILE A 91 -1.67 -21.29 7.22
CA ILE A 91 -2.15 -22.13 8.33
C ILE A 91 -3.44 -22.86 7.93
N ASP A 92 -4.42 -22.14 7.39
CA ASP A 92 -5.69 -22.66 6.86
C ASP A 92 -6.25 -21.70 5.80
N ASP A 93 -6.22 -22.11 4.54
CA ASP A 93 -6.69 -21.34 3.38
C ASP A 93 -8.22 -21.32 3.23
N ASN A 94 -8.93 -22.21 3.95
CA ASN A 94 -10.38 -22.30 3.96
C ASN A 94 -11.01 -21.62 5.19
N TYR A 95 -10.22 -20.88 5.97
CA TYR A 95 -10.72 -20.15 7.12
C TYR A 95 -11.82 -19.14 6.71
N PRO A 96 -12.98 -19.12 7.40
CA PRO A 96 -14.11 -18.28 7.01
C PRO A 96 -13.75 -16.79 6.85
N GLY A 97 -14.08 -16.21 5.70
CA GLY A 97 -13.86 -14.79 5.41
C GLY A 97 -12.41 -14.40 5.10
N LEU A 98 -11.44 -15.32 5.23
CA LEU A 98 -10.02 -15.03 4.97
C LEU A 98 -9.78 -14.62 3.51
N ASN A 99 -10.30 -15.40 2.56
CA ASN A 99 -10.08 -15.14 1.13
C ASN A 99 -10.65 -13.78 0.69
N GLU A 100 -11.78 -13.36 1.28
CA GLU A 100 -12.35 -12.03 1.02
C GLU A 100 -11.49 -10.92 1.59
N LYS A 101 -11.01 -11.07 2.84
CA LYS A 101 -10.08 -10.11 3.47
C LYS A 101 -8.77 -10.00 2.69
N LEU A 102 -8.16 -11.13 2.30
CA LEU A 102 -6.92 -11.15 1.53
C LEU A 102 -7.08 -10.45 0.17
N LYS A 103 -8.15 -10.77 -0.57
CA LYS A 103 -8.45 -10.10 -1.84
C LYS A 103 -8.67 -8.60 -1.67
N SER A 104 -9.35 -8.19 -0.59
CA SER A 104 -9.56 -6.78 -0.27
C SER A 104 -8.24 -6.07 0.05
N ALA A 105 -7.40 -6.65 0.91
CA ALA A 105 -6.10 -6.09 1.27
C ALA A 105 -5.16 -5.99 0.05
N GLN A 106 -5.10 -7.02 -0.80
CA GLN A 106 -4.35 -6.99 -2.06
C GLN A 106 -4.84 -5.88 -3.00
N LYS A 107 -6.16 -5.69 -3.08
CA LYS A 107 -6.74 -4.59 -3.87
C LYS A 107 -6.35 -3.23 -3.30
N MET A 108 -6.38 -3.06 -1.98
CA MET A 108 -5.98 -1.82 -1.31
C MET A 108 -4.49 -1.53 -1.51
N LEU A 109 -3.63 -2.54 -1.36
CA LEU A 109 -2.20 -2.46 -1.67
C LEU A 109 -1.95 -2.07 -3.12
N LYS A 110 -2.64 -2.71 -4.07
CA LYS A 110 -2.54 -2.33 -5.49
C LYS A 110 -3.00 -0.89 -5.70
N GLN A 111 -4.07 -0.46 -5.04
CA GLN A 111 -4.58 0.91 -5.15
C GLN A 111 -3.66 1.95 -4.51
N SER A 112 -2.99 1.64 -3.39
CA SER A 112 -2.02 2.55 -2.75
C SER A 112 -0.77 2.73 -3.61
N GLN A 113 -0.40 1.70 -4.38
CA GLN A 113 0.72 1.72 -5.32
C GLN A 113 0.37 2.33 -6.68
N LYS A 114 -0.94 2.48 -7.02
CA LYS A 114 -1.36 3.10 -8.29
C LYS A 114 -0.89 4.55 -8.37
N ARG A 115 -0.25 4.89 -9.49
CA ARG A 115 0.23 6.23 -9.78
C ARG A 115 -0.93 7.15 -10.15
N ASP A 116 -1.04 8.30 -9.50
CA ASP A 116 -1.94 9.37 -9.95
C ASP A 116 -1.16 10.37 -10.81
N TYR A 117 -1.12 10.12 -12.13
CA TYR A 117 -0.35 10.93 -13.07
C TYR A 117 -0.76 12.41 -13.09
N TYR A 118 -2.02 12.73 -12.80
CA TYR A 118 -2.48 14.12 -12.72
C TYR A 118 -1.93 14.80 -11.47
N LYS A 119 -1.93 14.11 -10.32
CA LYS A 119 -1.31 14.61 -9.09
C LYS A 119 0.21 14.75 -9.23
N ILE A 120 0.89 13.79 -9.87
CA ILE A 120 2.34 13.85 -10.13
C ILE A 120 2.70 15.11 -10.91
N LEU A 121 1.93 15.45 -11.96
CA LEU A 121 2.18 16.67 -12.73
C LEU A 121 1.57 17.93 -12.11
N GLY A 122 0.79 17.82 -11.02
CA GLY A 122 0.13 18.96 -10.39
C GLY A 122 -0.92 19.66 -11.27
N ILE A 123 -1.61 18.90 -12.13
CA ILE A 123 -2.60 19.42 -13.08
C ILE A 123 -3.99 18.83 -12.85
N PRO A 124 -5.08 19.54 -13.21
CA PRO A 124 -6.43 18.99 -13.10
C PRO A 124 -6.69 17.90 -14.14
N ARG A 125 -7.66 17.02 -13.87
CA ARG A 125 -8.03 15.90 -14.77
C ARG A 125 -8.50 16.34 -16.15
N ASN A 126 -9.05 17.56 -16.28
CA ASN A 126 -9.48 18.14 -17.55
C ASN A 126 -8.36 18.89 -18.30
N ALA A 127 -7.11 18.86 -17.81
CA ALA A 127 -5.99 19.55 -18.44
C ALA A 127 -5.76 19.09 -19.88
N ASP A 128 -5.48 20.02 -20.79
CA ASP A 128 -5.18 19.70 -22.18
C ASP A 128 -3.74 19.19 -22.35
N LYS A 129 -3.44 18.65 -23.53
CA LYS A 129 -2.09 18.12 -23.84
C LYS A 129 -0.99 19.18 -23.69
N ARG A 130 -1.28 20.46 -23.95
CA ARG A 130 -0.30 21.54 -23.78
C ARG A 130 0.04 21.75 -22.31
N SER A 131 -0.96 21.70 -21.43
CA SER A 131 -0.78 21.80 -19.97
C SER A 131 0.05 20.63 -19.43
N VAL A 132 -0.19 19.41 -19.90
CA VAL A 132 0.63 18.22 -19.58
C VAL A 132 2.09 18.45 -19.93
N ILE A 133 2.38 18.90 -21.16
CA ILE A 133 3.75 19.15 -21.63
C ILE A 133 4.41 20.29 -20.86
N LYS A 134 3.65 21.36 -20.56
CA LYS A 134 4.15 22.50 -19.80
C LYS A 134 4.53 22.09 -18.37
N ALA A 135 3.66 21.37 -17.68
CA ALA A 135 3.92 20.86 -16.33
C ALA A 135 5.14 19.94 -16.30
N TYR A 136 5.21 18.99 -17.25
CA TYR A 136 6.37 18.12 -17.42
C TYR A 136 7.68 18.90 -17.55
N ARG A 137 7.74 19.92 -18.42
CA ARG A 137 8.98 20.71 -18.62
C ARG A 137 9.45 21.43 -17.36
N VAL A 138 8.51 21.95 -16.56
CA VAL A 138 8.82 22.62 -15.29
C VAL A 138 9.39 21.61 -14.30
N LEU A 139 8.66 20.52 -14.08
CA LEU A 139 9.04 19.49 -13.10
C LEU A 139 10.31 18.72 -13.51
N ALA A 140 10.49 18.43 -14.81
CA ALA A 140 11.69 17.77 -15.32
C ALA A 140 12.94 18.65 -15.14
N ARG A 141 12.81 19.97 -15.27
CA ARG A 141 13.91 20.90 -14.99
C ARG A 141 14.19 20.99 -13.49
N GLU A 142 13.18 20.92 -12.64
CA GLU A 142 13.33 21.00 -11.18
C GLU A 142 13.95 19.73 -10.59
N TRP A 143 13.46 18.57 -11.01
CA TRP A 143 13.85 17.25 -10.52
C TRP A 143 14.97 16.58 -11.34
N HIS A 144 15.68 17.34 -12.18
CA HIS A 144 16.84 16.80 -12.87
C HIS A 144 17.97 16.48 -11.85
N PRO A 145 18.56 15.28 -11.84
CA PRO A 145 19.64 14.90 -10.90
C PRO A 145 20.83 15.87 -10.86
N ASP A 146 21.12 16.58 -11.95
CA ASP A 146 22.18 17.61 -11.98
C ASP A 146 21.93 18.79 -11.02
N ASN A 147 20.69 19.00 -10.58
CA ASN A 147 20.36 20.03 -9.60
C ASN A 147 20.66 19.62 -8.16
N PHE A 148 21.02 18.35 -7.92
CA PHE A 148 21.20 17.78 -6.59
C PHE A 148 22.66 17.34 -6.40
N HIS A 149 23.19 17.52 -5.19
CA HIS A 149 24.62 17.36 -4.94
C HIS A 149 24.95 16.07 -4.18
N THR A 150 24.07 15.65 -3.27
CA THR A 150 24.27 14.41 -2.52
C THR A 150 23.71 13.21 -3.28
N GLU A 151 24.29 12.03 -3.04
CA GLU A 151 23.84 10.79 -3.67
C GLU A 151 22.42 10.41 -3.24
N GLU A 152 22.04 10.72 -2.00
CA GLU A 152 20.69 10.48 -1.48
C GLU A 152 19.65 11.36 -2.18
N GLU A 153 19.92 12.66 -2.32
CA GLU A 153 19.05 13.59 -3.05
C GLU A 153 18.93 13.22 -4.53
N LYS A 154 20.05 12.84 -5.17
CA LYS A 154 20.04 12.38 -6.57
C LYS A 154 19.15 11.17 -6.78
N LYS A 155 19.18 10.20 -5.87
CA LYS A 155 18.29 9.02 -5.91
C LYS A 155 16.82 9.40 -5.74
N ILE A 156 16.51 10.35 -4.86
CA ILE A 156 15.14 10.87 -4.69
C ILE A 156 14.69 11.59 -5.97
N ALA A 157 15.56 12.42 -6.54
CA ALA A 157 15.29 13.16 -7.76
C ALA A 157 15.10 12.24 -8.97
N GLU A 158 15.91 11.20 -9.10
CA GLU A 158 15.76 10.18 -10.15
C GLU A 158 14.39 9.48 -10.05
N LYS A 159 13.99 9.04 -8.85
CA LYS A 159 12.66 8.45 -8.64
C LYS A 159 11.54 9.41 -9.05
N LYS A 160 11.62 10.67 -8.63
CA LYS A 160 10.63 11.70 -9.00
C LYS A 160 10.61 11.95 -10.49
N PHE A 161 11.78 12.04 -11.12
CA PHE A 161 11.90 12.26 -12.55
C PHE A 161 11.28 11.12 -13.37
N ILE A 162 11.48 9.86 -12.94
CA ILE A 162 10.83 8.69 -13.55
C ILE A 162 9.31 8.79 -13.45
N GLU A 163 8.77 9.16 -12.27
CA GLU A 163 7.32 9.36 -12.08
C GLU A 163 6.78 10.47 -13.01
N ILE A 164 7.49 11.59 -13.10
CA ILE A 164 7.13 12.75 -13.94
C ILE A 164 7.13 12.37 -15.42
N ALA A 165 8.14 11.61 -15.87
CA ALA A 165 8.24 11.14 -17.25
C ALA A 165 7.10 10.17 -17.61
N ALA A 166 6.83 9.19 -16.73
CA ALA A 166 5.71 8.25 -16.88
C ALA A 166 4.37 9.01 -16.97
N ALA A 167 4.15 10.01 -16.11
CA ALA A 167 2.94 10.82 -16.12
C ALA A 167 2.76 11.58 -17.45
N LYS A 168 3.83 12.17 -17.98
CA LYS A 168 3.79 12.85 -19.28
C LYS A 168 3.46 11.86 -20.40
N GLU A 169 4.04 10.67 -20.39
CA GLU A 169 3.78 9.68 -21.44
C GLU A 169 2.31 9.28 -21.48
N VAL A 170 1.76 8.86 -20.33
CA VAL A 170 0.37 8.42 -20.22
C VAL A 170 -0.59 9.55 -20.57
N LEU A 171 -0.40 10.75 -20.01
CA LEU A 171 -1.35 11.85 -20.19
C LEU A 171 -1.24 12.57 -21.54
N SER A 172 -0.12 12.43 -22.25
CA SER A 172 0.07 13.05 -23.57
C SER A 172 -0.36 12.17 -24.75
N ASN A 173 -0.50 10.86 -24.53
CA ASN A 173 -1.08 9.91 -25.48
C ASN A 173 -2.60 9.78 -25.24
N PRO A 174 -3.46 10.11 -26.22
CA PRO A 174 -4.91 10.02 -26.06
C PRO A 174 -5.44 8.63 -25.68
N GLU A 175 -4.84 7.55 -26.21
CA GLU A 175 -5.27 6.18 -25.93
C GLU A 175 -4.87 5.74 -24.52
N MET A 176 -3.62 6.01 -24.12
CA MET A 176 -3.14 5.70 -22.76
C MET A 176 -3.90 6.52 -21.71
N ARG A 177 -4.13 7.81 -21.98
CA ARG A 177 -4.93 8.67 -21.10
C ARG A 177 -6.35 8.14 -20.95
N LYS A 178 -6.98 7.70 -22.05
CA LYS A 178 -8.33 7.11 -22.00
C LYS A 178 -8.37 5.85 -21.15
N LYS A 179 -7.37 4.95 -21.26
CA LYS A 179 -7.25 3.76 -20.39
C LYS A 179 -7.11 4.15 -18.92
N PHE A 180 -6.22 5.10 -18.65
CA PHE A 180 -6.00 5.62 -17.29
C PHE A 180 -7.24 6.26 -16.69
N ASP A 181 -7.96 7.08 -17.46
CA ASP A 181 -9.22 7.69 -17.04
C ASP A 181 -10.34 6.66 -16.85
N ALA A 182 -10.25 5.48 -17.48
CA ALA A 182 -11.13 4.34 -17.25
C ALA A 182 -10.71 3.46 -16.05
N GLY A 183 -9.64 3.83 -15.32
CA GLY A 183 -9.17 3.13 -14.12
C GLY A 183 -8.11 2.04 -14.37
N VAL A 184 -7.69 1.86 -15.62
CA VAL A 184 -6.65 0.91 -16.03
C VAL A 184 -5.34 1.66 -16.19
N ASP A 185 -4.33 1.32 -15.39
CA ASP A 185 -3.01 1.96 -15.52
C ASP A 185 -2.25 1.33 -16.72
N PRO A 186 -2.00 2.09 -17.80
CA PRO A 186 -1.37 1.55 -19.00
C PRO A 186 0.10 1.15 -18.81
N LEU A 187 0.72 1.57 -17.69
CA LEU A 187 2.10 1.21 -17.34
C LEU A 187 2.16 0.10 -16.26
N ASP A 188 1.03 -0.46 -15.84
CA ASP A 188 1.00 -1.59 -14.90
C ASP A 188 1.44 -2.89 -15.63
N PRO A 189 2.52 -3.56 -15.19
CA PRO A 189 3.02 -4.78 -15.83
C PRO A 189 2.00 -5.91 -15.91
N GLU A 190 1.09 -6.02 -14.94
CA GLU A 190 0.04 -7.05 -14.94
C GLU A 190 -1.03 -6.81 -16.02
N GLU A 191 -1.33 -5.53 -16.32
CA GLU A 191 -2.32 -5.15 -17.34
C GLU A 191 -1.73 -5.20 -18.76
N GLN A 192 -0.40 -5.07 -18.89
CA GLN A 192 0.30 -5.24 -20.17
C GLN A 192 0.34 -6.70 -20.64
N GLN A 193 0.29 -7.68 -19.74
CA GLN A 193 0.20 -9.11 -20.11
C GLN A 193 -1.08 -9.45 -20.88
N ASN A 194 -2.15 -8.68 -20.70
CA ASN A 194 -3.44 -8.93 -21.36
C ASN A 194 -3.66 -8.04 -22.60
N SER A 195 -2.73 -7.12 -22.92
CA SER A 195 -2.85 -6.20 -24.05
C SER A 195 -1.59 -6.22 -24.94
N GLN A 196 -1.62 -7.13 -25.92
CA GLN A 196 -0.55 -7.48 -26.87
C GLN A 196 -0.04 -6.36 -27.81
N GLN A 197 -0.29 -5.08 -27.51
CA GLN A 197 -0.16 -4.03 -28.53
C GLN A 197 0.53 -2.73 -28.13
N HIS A 198 1.16 -2.62 -26.96
CA HIS A 198 1.95 -1.44 -26.62
C HIS A 198 3.37 -1.85 -26.22
N GLN A 199 4.35 -1.38 -27.00
CA GLN A 199 5.77 -1.41 -26.63
C GLN A 199 5.92 -0.78 -25.24
N GLY A 200 6.42 -1.56 -24.28
CA GLY A 200 6.50 -1.14 -22.88
C GLY A 200 7.46 0.03 -22.69
N PHE A 201 7.01 1.05 -21.98
CA PHE A 201 7.89 2.10 -21.45
C PHE A 201 8.71 1.51 -20.31
N ASN A 202 10.00 1.35 -20.53
CA ASN A 202 10.91 0.83 -19.53
C ASN A 202 11.98 1.88 -19.23
N PRO A 203 11.76 2.76 -18.23
CA PRO A 203 12.63 3.90 -17.97
C PRO A 203 14.01 3.48 -17.42
N LEU A 204 14.18 2.20 -17.05
CA LEU A 204 15.40 1.65 -16.44
C LEU A 204 15.82 0.29 -17.03
N GLY A 205 15.57 0.03 -18.32
CA GLY A 205 16.09 -1.20 -18.96
C GLY A 205 15.68 -1.36 -20.42
N GLY A 206 16.62 -1.77 -21.28
CA GLY A 206 16.48 -1.77 -22.73
C GLY A 206 15.27 -2.54 -23.28
N GLY A 207 14.43 -1.85 -24.04
CA GLY A 207 13.33 -2.43 -24.80
C GLY A 207 12.36 -1.37 -25.31
N GLY A 208 12.72 -0.70 -26.41
CA GLY A 208 11.82 0.07 -27.29
C GLY A 208 10.77 0.97 -26.62
N GLY A 209 11.17 2.16 -26.17
CA GLY A 209 10.24 3.19 -25.67
C GLY A 209 10.86 4.02 -24.54
N PHE A 210 11.63 5.05 -24.91
CA PHE A 210 12.31 5.99 -24.00
C PHE A 210 13.29 5.35 -22.98
N THR A 211 14.55 5.15 -23.39
CA THR A 211 15.66 4.84 -22.47
C THR A 211 16.21 6.14 -21.88
N PHE A 212 16.12 6.36 -20.57
CA PHE A 212 16.89 7.41 -19.91
C PHE A 212 18.29 6.87 -19.59
N HIS A 213 19.30 7.42 -20.28
CA HIS A 213 20.70 7.24 -19.90
C HIS A 213 21.10 8.46 -19.06
N PHE A 214 21.15 8.30 -17.74
CA PHE A 214 21.89 9.24 -16.89
C PHE A 214 23.38 8.99 -17.14
N GLY A 215 23.91 9.66 -18.17
CA GLY A 215 25.32 9.60 -18.51
C GLY A 215 26.13 10.21 -17.38
N GLY A 216 26.82 9.37 -16.62
CA GLY A 216 27.94 9.77 -15.77
C GLY A 216 29.02 10.40 -16.65
N GLY A 217 28.95 11.72 -16.80
CA GLY A 217 29.94 12.52 -17.51
C GLY A 217 31.27 12.49 -16.75
N GLY A 218 32.28 11.93 -17.40
CA GLY A 218 33.63 11.77 -16.87
C GLY A 218 34.29 13.09 -16.46
N VAL A 219 35.15 12.96 -15.46
CA VAL A 219 36.14 13.95 -15.03
C VAL A 219 37.22 14.05 -16.12
N PRO A 220 37.67 15.24 -16.55
CA PRO A 220 38.86 15.37 -17.38
C PRO A 220 40.13 14.96 -16.64
#